data_AF-A0A7Z9IV33-F1
#
_entry.id   AF-A0A7Z9IV33-F1
#
_cell.length_a   1.000
_cell.length_b   1.000
_cell.length_c   1.000
_cell.angle_alpha   90.00
_cell.angle_beta   90.00
_cell.angle_gamma   90.00
#
_symmetry.space_group_name_H-M   'P 1'
#
loop_
_entity.id
_entity.type
_entity.pdbx_description
1 polymer ?
#
loop_
_entity_poly.entity_id
_entity_poly.type
_entity_poly.pdbx_seq_one_letter_code
_entity_poly.pdbx_strand_id
1 'polypeptide(L)' 'MHTSKNDIRKTALIAVGGNSLIVSKDKQAIPDQYEAAVKTVKRIVDMIEQNWNVVITHGSGPQVGFILRRSELAS' A
#
# COMPACT_ATOMS: atom_id res chain seq x y z
N MET A 1 18.72 7.52 -36.03
CA MET A 1 19.50 8.38 -35.11
C MET A 1 18.90 8.17 -33.71
N HIS A 2 19.76 7.87 -32.73
CA HIS A 2 19.47 7.50 -31.34
C HIS A 2 18.76 6.15 -31.09
N THR A 3 19.54 5.07 -31.15
CA THR A 3 19.32 3.92 -30.25
C THR A 3 19.58 4.40 -28.83
N SER A 4 18.52 4.73 -28.08
CA SER A 4 18.66 5.14 -26.69
C SER A 4 19.19 3.99 -25.85
N LYS A 5 20.14 4.32 -24.98
CA LYS A 5 20.78 3.42 -24.04
C LYS A 5 19.72 2.63 -23.28
N ASN A 6 20.09 1.41 -22.90
CA ASN A 6 19.38 0.61 -21.92
C ASN A 6 19.35 1.43 -20.61
N ASP A 7 18.35 2.30 -20.43
CA ASP A 7 18.18 3.08 -19.19
C ASP A 7 17.77 2.10 -18.11
N ILE A 8 18.78 1.61 -17.37
CA ILE A 8 18.59 0.67 -16.28
C ILE A 8 17.79 1.41 -15.19
N ARG A 9 16.46 1.23 -15.21
CA ARG A 9 15.57 1.69 -14.15
C ARG A 9 15.87 0.90 -12.89
N LYS A 10 16.20 1.60 -11.81
CA LYS A 10 16.34 0.98 -10.49
C LYS A 10 15.00 0.38 -10.10
N THR A 11 15.00 -0.87 -9.65
CA THR A 11 13.77 -1.56 -9.22
C THR A 11 13.67 -1.55 -7.71
N ALA A 12 12.50 -1.19 -7.18
CA ALA A 12 12.20 -1.21 -5.74
C ALA A 12 10.94 -2.04 -5.47
N LEU A 13 11.03 -2.93 -4.47
CA LEU A 13 9.89 -3.63 -3.89
C LEU A 13 9.51 -2.91 -2.59
N ILE A 14 8.28 -2.43 -2.50
CA ILE A 14 7.73 -1.72 -1.35
C ILE A 14 6.68 -2.61 -0.70
N ALA A 15 7.00 -3.18 0.47
CA ALA A 15 6.06 -3.93 1.28
C ALA A 15 5.38 -3.02 2.31
N VAL A 16 4.10 -2.72 2.09
CA VAL A 16 3.28 -1.93 3.01
C VAL A 16 2.71 -2.86 4.09
N GLY A 17 2.99 -2.58 5.35
CA GLY A 17 2.45 -3.38 6.45
C GLY A 17 0.92 -3.34 6.49
N GLY A 18 0.27 -4.46 6.81
CA GLY A 18 -1.19 -4.50 6.97
C GLY A 18 -1.71 -3.57 8.07
N ASN A 19 -0.88 -3.31 9.10
CA ASN A 19 -1.14 -2.33 10.17
C ASN A 19 -0.82 -0.88 9.76
N SER A 20 -0.13 -0.66 8.64
CA SER A 20 0.17 0.69 8.12
C SER A 20 -1.07 1.38 7.54
N LEU A 21 -2.13 0.60 7.26
CA LEU A 21 -3.45 1.08 6.83
C LEU A 21 -4.40 1.36 8.00
N ILE A 22 -3.98 1.10 9.24
CA ILE A 22 -4.76 1.38 10.46
C ILE A 22 -4.01 2.43 11.28
N VAL A 23 -4.51 3.66 11.26
CA VAL A 23 -3.83 4.82 11.89
C VAL A 23 -3.97 4.79 13.42
N SER A 24 -5.08 4.26 13.94
CA SER A 24 -5.31 4.02 15.38
C SER A 24 -6.43 2.98 15.58
N LYS A 25 -6.54 2.40 16.79
CA LYS A 25 -7.64 1.45 17.12
C LYS A 25 -9.03 2.06 16.95
N ASP A 26 -9.13 3.38 17.04
CA ASP A 26 -10.40 4.12 16.97
C ASP A 26 -10.74 4.58 15.54
N LYS A 27 -9.84 4.33 14.56
CA LYS A 27 -9.97 4.70 13.15
C LYS A 27 -9.78 3.49 12.25
N GLN A 28 -10.75 2.59 12.30
CA GLN A 28 -10.76 1.33 11.53
C GLN A 28 -11.82 1.32 10.42
N ALA A 29 -12.58 2.40 10.26
CA ALA A 29 -13.60 2.46 9.22
C ALA A 29 -12.95 2.47 7.82
N ILE A 30 -13.71 2.07 6.81
CA ILE A 30 -13.23 2.04 5.41
C ILE A 30 -12.66 3.41 4.96
N PRO A 31 -13.27 4.57 5.29
CA PRO A 31 -12.71 5.87 4.94
C PRO A 31 -11.34 6.14 5.59
N ASP A 32 -11.13 5.74 6.85
CA ASP A 32 -9.85 5.92 7.54
C ASP A 32 -8.72 5.13 6.86
N GLN A 33 -9.03 3.89 6.44
CA GLN A 33 -8.08 3.04 5.71
C GLN A 33 -7.72 3.63 4.34
N TYR A 34 -8.69 4.25 3.67
CA TYR A 34 -8.46 4.94 2.40
C TYR A 34 -7.51 6.13 2.59
N GLU A 35 -7.74 6.98 3.58
CA GLU A 35 -6.86 8.11 3.87
C GLU A 35 -5.43 7.67 4.22
N ALA A 36 -5.29 6.59 4.99
CA ALA A 36 -4.00 5.99 5.33
C ALA A 36 -3.25 5.48 4.08
N ALA A 37 -3.98 4.84 3.15
CA ALA A 37 -3.43 4.38 1.88
C ALA A 37 -2.94 5.57 1.03
N VAL A 38 -3.75 6.62 0.88
CA VAL A 38 -3.39 7.83 0.14
C VAL A 38 -2.12 8.47 0.71
N LYS A 39 -2.02 8.58 2.03
CA LYS A 39 -0.82 9.14 2.69
C LYS A 39 0.44 8.31 2.41
N THR A 40 0.31 6.99 2.39
CA THR A 40 1.42 6.07 2.08
C THR A 40 1.86 6.19 0.62
N VAL A 41 0.90 6.22 -0.31
CA VAL A 41 1.17 6.25 -1.75
C VAL A 41 1.84 7.55 -2.20
N LYS A 42 1.58 8.69 -1.54
CA LYS A 42 2.24 9.97 -1.89
C LYS A 42 3.77 9.87 -1.96
N ARG A 43 4.39 9.11 -1.05
CA ARG A 43 5.86 8.90 -1.05
C ARG A 43 6.32 7.96 -2.16
N ILE A 44 5.47 7.05 -2.60
CA ILE A 44 5.77 6.11 -3.67
C ILE A 44 5.73 6.84 -5.02
N VAL A 45 4.83 7.82 -5.18
CA VAL A 45 4.76 8.68 -6.37
C VAL A 45 6.10 9.40 -6.59
N ASP A 46 6.70 9.95 -5.53
CA ASP A 46 8.03 10.60 -5.61
C ASP A 46 9.11 9.66 -6.20
N MET A 47 9.03 8.35 -5.92
CA MET A 47 9.97 7.35 -6.50
C MET A 47 9.68 7.09 -7.98
N ILE A 48 8.41 7.00 -8.36
CA ILE A 48 7.99 6.81 -9.75
C ILE A 48 8.45 8.00 -10.60
N GLU A 49 8.29 9.23 -10.11
CA GLU A 49 8.76 10.46 -10.77
C GLU A 49 10.30 10.48 -10.92
N GLN A 50 11.03 9.81 -10.03
CA GLN A 50 12.47 9.61 -10.11
C GLN A 50 12.88 8.42 -11.02
N ASN A 51 11.97 7.95 -11.89
CA ASN A 51 12.19 6.87 -12.86
C ASN A 51 12.52 5.50 -12.24
N TRP A 52 11.99 5.21 -11.05
CA TRP A 52 12.06 3.88 -10.46
C TRP A 52 11.00 2.95 -11.03
N ASN A 53 11.36 1.69 -11.22
CA ASN A 53 10.40 0.61 -11.44
C ASN A 53 9.94 0.09 -10.07
N VAL A 54 8.68 0.34 -9.71
CA VAL A 54 8.18 0.04 -8.36
C VAL A 54 7.20 -1.13 -8.38
N VAL A 55 7.42 -2.09 -7.50
CA VAL A 55 6.45 -3.15 -7.16
C VAL A 55 5.94 -2.89 -5.75
N ILE A 56 4.61 -2.85 -5.57
CA ILE A 56 3.99 -2.58 -4.27
C ILE A 56 3.26 -3.84 -3.82
N THR A 57 3.50 -4.27 -2.59
CA THR A 57 2.79 -5.38 -1.94
C THR A 57 2.24 -4.91 -0.60
N HIS A 58 1.24 -5.62 -0.06
CA HIS A 58 0.73 -5.32 1.27
C HIS A 58 0.27 -6.58 2.01
N GLY A 59 0.20 -6.48 3.34
CA GLY A 59 -0.49 -7.47 4.16
C GLY A 59 -2.01 -7.22 4.21
N SER A 60 -2.80 -8.27 4.47
CA SER A 60 -4.27 -8.20 4.58
C SER A 60 -4.81 -8.70 5.93
N GLY A 61 -3.93 -9.01 6.89
CA GLY A 61 -4.29 -9.66 8.16
C GLY A 61 -5.40 -8.95 8.95
N PRO A 62 -5.26 -7.65 9.27
CA PRO A 62 -6.31 -6.92 9.98
C PRO A 62 -7.65 -6.86 9.24
N GLN A 63 -7.60 -6.72 7.90
CA GLN A 63 -8.79 -6.63 7.06
C GLN A 63 -9.56 -7.96 7.05
N VAL A 64 -8.83 -9.07 6.89
CA VAL A 64 -9.41 -10.43 6.95
C VAL A 64 -9.93 -10.71 8.36
N GLY A 65 -9.19 -10.37 9.40
CA GLY A 65 -9.62 -10.54 10.79
C GLY A 65 -10.90 -9.76 11.11
N PHE A 66 -11.05 -8.55 10.59
CA PHE A 66 -12.27 -7.76 10.73
C PHE A 66 -13.48 -8.44 10.06
N ILE A 67 -13.30 -8.97 8.85
CA ILE A 67 -14.36 -9.69 8.12
C ILE A 67 -14.77 -10.95 8.89
N LEU A 68 -13.80 -11.75 9.36
CA LEU A 68 -14.06 -12.96 10.13
C LEU A 68 -14.84 -12.66 11.41
N ARG A 69 -14.39 -11.66 12.19
CA ARG A 69 -15.07 -11.26 13.43
C ARG A 69 -16.52 -10.81 13.19
N ARG A 70 -16.80 -10.15 12.06
CA ARG A 70 -18.18 -9.78 11.70
C ARG A 70 -19.04 -10.99 11.35
N SER A 71 -18.46 -12.01 10.71
CA SER A 71 -19.15 -13.27 10.42
C SER A 71 -19.50 -14.03 11.69
N GLU A 72 -18.56 -14.11 12.65
CA GLU A 72 -18.76 -14.76 13.94
C GLU A 72 -19.86 -14.11 14.78
N LEU A 73 -19.95 -12.77 14.77
CA LEU A 73 -20.98 -12.03 15.51
C LEU A 73 -22.38 -12.09 14.89
N ALA A 74 -22.47 -12.46 13.61
CA ALA A 74 -23.73 -12.53 12.86
C ALA A 74 -24.28 -13.96 12.75
N SER A 75 -23.54 -14.96 13.24
CA SER A 75 -23.94 -16.38 13.31
C SER A 75 -24.60 -16.68 14.66
#